data_AF-A0A531K0H7-F1
#
_entry.id   AF-A0A531K0H7-F1
#
_cell.length_a   1.000
_cell.length_b   1.000
_cell.length_c   1.000
_cell.angle_alpha   90.00
_cell.angle_beta   90.00
_cell.angle_gamma   90.00
#
_symmetry.space_group_name_H-M   'P 1'
#
loop_
_entity.id
_entity.type
_entity.pdbx_description
1 polymer ?
#
loop_
_entity_poly.entity_id
_entity_poly.type
_entity_poly.pdbx_seq_one_letter_code
_entity_poly.pdbx_strand_id
1 'polypeptide(L)'
;VLALKGWLERAGIREGAVFRGIDRWGNLKKRALTPQAVNLILKRRVAEAGLDPMAFSAHGLRSGYLTETARRGIPLPEAMQQSQHRSVQQASNYYNDAERALGRAARIIV
;
A
#
# COMPACT_ATOMS: atom_id res chain seq x y z
N VAL A 1 3.08 6.88 -13.55
CA VAL A 1 4.33 7.70 -13.49
C VAL A 1 4.08 9.21 -13.54
N LEU A 2 3.00 9.69 -14.17
CA LEU A 2 2.71 11.13 -14.32
C LEU A 2 2.63 11.90 -13.00
N ALA A 3 1.93 11.38 -11.98
CA ALA A 3 1.77 12.05 -10.70
C ALA A 3 3.10 12.29 -9.97
N LEU A 4 4.02 11.32 -9.99
CA LEU A 4 5.34 11.45 -9.36
C LEU A 4 6.20 12.48 -10.09
N LYS A 5 6.18 12.48 -11.43
CA LYS A 5 6.90 13.48 -12.24
C LYS A 5 6.40 14.89 -11.92
N GLY A 6 5.09 15.09 -11.93
CA GLY A 6 4.49 16.38 -11.59
C GLY A 6 4.77 16.83 -10.16
N TRP A 7 4.88 15.89 -9.21
CA TRP A 7 5.34 16.19 -7.85
C TRP A 7 6.80 16.65 -7.82
N LEU A 8 7.72 15.90 -8.40
CA LEU A 8 9.15 16.21 -8.39
C LEU A 8 9.43 17.58 -9.03
N GLU A 9 8.75 17.89 -10.13
CA GLU A 9 8.82 19.17 -10.81
C GLU A 9 8.35 20.32 -9.91
N ARG A 10 7.12 20.23 -9.36
CA ARG A 10 6.57 21.28 -8.49
C ARG A 10 7.35 21.44 -7.18
N ALA A 11 7.88 20.35 -6.64
CA ALA A 11 8.63 20.35 -5.40
C ALA A 11 10.10 20.78 -5.59
N GLY A 12 10.58 20.90 -6.83
CA GLY A 12 11.98 21.22 -7.13
C GLY A 12 12.97 20.16 -6.59
N ILE A 13 12.54 18.91 -6.43
CA ILE A 13 13.35 17.85 -5.83
C ILE A 13 14.20 17.20 -6.91
N ARG A 14 15.53 17.40 -6.83
CA ARG A 14 16.51 16.78 -7.73
C ARG A 14 17.31 15.64 -7.10
N GLU A 15 17.33 15.59 -5.77
CA GLU A 15 18.09 14.59 -5.01
C GLU A 15 17.49 14.34 -3.62
N GLY A 16 17.92 13.28 -2.96
CA GLY A 16 17.51 12.92 -1.61
C GLY A 16 16.07 12.42 -1.52
N ALA A 17 15.39 12.73 -0.40
CA ALA A 17 14.06 12.21 -0.13
C ALA A 17 13.02 12.73 -1.13
N VAL A 18 12.33 11.79 -1.79
CA VAL A 18 11.26 12.09 -2.77
C VAL A 18 10.04 12.69 -2.10
N PHE A 19 9.62 12.14 -0.95
CA PHE A 19 8.51 12.68 -0.17
C PHE A 19 9.02 13.37 1.07
N ARG A 20 8.70 14.66 1.20
CA ARG A 20 9.17 15.53 2.27
C ARG A 20 7.98 16.16 2.99
N GLY A 21 8.17 16.54 4.25
CA GLY A 21 7.14 17.24 5.01
C GLY A 21 6.88 18.63 4.43
N ILE A 22 5.62 19.06 4.43
CA ILE A 22 5.21 20.43 4.09
C ILE A 22 4.71 21.08 5.38
N ASP A 23 5.18 22.28 5.70
CA ASP A 23 4.69 23.02 6.86
C ASP A 23 3.35 23.74 6.57
N ARG A 24 2.79 24.41 7.59
CA ARG A 24 1.49 25.09 7.46
C ARG A 24 1.50 26.30 6.51
N TRP A 25 2.68 26.78 6.11
CA TRP A 25 2.86 27.89 5.19
C TRP A 25 3.20 27.41 3.77
N GLY A 26 3.23 26.10 3.55
CA GLY A 26 3.51 25.50 2.24
C GLY A 26 4.99 25.24 1.96
N ASN A 27 5.89 25.44 2.92
CA ASN A 27 7.32 25.21 2.69
C ASN A 27 7.68 23.74 2.83
N LEU A 28 8.53 23.27 1.90
CA LEU A 28 9.11 21.93 1.92
C LEU A 28 10.25 21.83 2.94
N LYS A 29 10.14 20.85 3.84
CA LYS A 29 11.23 20.47 4.74
C LYS A 29 12.30 19.69 3.98
N LYS A 30 13.55 19.69 4.48
CA LYS A 30 14.64 18.87 3.93
C LYS A 30 14.52 17.38 4.26
N ARG A 31 13.88 17.05 5.38
CA ARG A 31 13.77 15.67 5.88
C ARG A 31 12.66 14.89 5.16
N ALA A 32 12.87 13.58 5.03
CA ALA A 32 11.86 12.66 4.52
C ALA A 32 10.60 12.66 5.39
N LEU A 33 9.46 12.30 4.80
CA LEU A 33 8.26 11.95 5.57
C LEU A 33 8.56 10.78 6.52
N THR A 34 7.95 10.82 7.69
CA THR A 34 7.97 9.69 8.63
C THR A 34 6.95 8.63 8.19
N PRO A 35 7.14 7.35 8.57
CA PRO A 35 6.15 6.30 8.31
C PRO A 35 4.75 6.66 8.84
N GLN A 36 4.68 7.27 10.02
CA GLN A 36 3.42 7.73 10.59
C GLN A 36 2.75 8.82 9.75
N ALA A 37 3.53 9.76 9.18
CA ALA A 37 2.98 10.79 8.32
C ALA A 37 2.33 10.19 7.06
N VAL A 38 2.95 9.15 6.46
CA VAL A 38 2.36 8.42 5.33
C VAL A 38 1.03 7.79 5.72
N ASN A 39 0.96 7.15 6.90
CA ASN A 39 -0.28 6.55 7.39
C ASN A 39 -1.39 7.58 7.63
N LEU A 40 -1.04 8.75 8.19
CA LEU A 40 -2.00 9.85 8.40
C LEU A 40 -2.49 10.45 7.08
N ILE A 41 -1.61 10.62 6.09
CA ILE A 41 -2.00 11.05 4.74
C ILE A 41 -3.00 10.06 4.15
N LEU A 42 -2.70 8.76 4.23
CA LEU A 42 -3.61 7.73 3.73
C LEU A 42 -4.98 7.82 4.43
N LYS A 43 -5.03 7.83 5.76
CA LYS A 43 -6.28 7.89 6.51
C LYS A 43 -7.12 9.11 6.13
N ARG A 44 -6.48 10.26 5.92
CA ARG A 44 -7.16 11.45 5.42
C ARG A 44 -7.76 11.23 4.02
N ARG A 45 -7.01 10.65 3.08
CA ARG A 45 -7.51 10.36 1.73
C ARG A 45 -8.64 9.34 1.71
N VAL A 46 -8.57 8.34 2.60
CA VAL A 46 -9.63 7.34 2.80
C VAL A 46 -10.92 8.03 3.28
N ALA A 47 -10.82 8.93 4.27
CA ALA A 47 -11.96 9.73 4.72
C ALA A 47 -12.55 10.60 3.61
N GLU A 48 -11.69 11.29 2.83
CA GLU A 48 -12.10 12.11 1.69
C GLU A 48 -12.79 11.29 0.58
N ALA A 49 -12.50 9.99 0.49
CA ALA A 49 -13.15 9.06 -0.42
C ALA A 49 -14.47 8.45 0.14
N GLY A 50 -14.91 8.87 1.34
CA GLY A 50 -16.13 8.35 1.98
C GLY A 50 -15.99 6.96 2.60
N LEU A 51 -14.75 6.50 2.83
CA LEU A 51 -14.45 5.21 3.44
C LEU A 51 -14.06 5.38 4.92
N ASP A 52 -14.26 4.33 5.72
CA ASP A 52 -13.86 4.34 7.14
C ASP A 52 -12.34 4.33 7.30
N PRO A 53 -11.69 5.39 7.82
CA PRO A 53 -10.24 5.42 8.00
C PRO A 53 -9.71 4.41 9.01
N MET A 54 -10.54 3.84 9.89
CA MET A 54 -10.11 2.80 10.84
C MET A 54 -9.91 1.46 10.17
N ALA A 55 -10.61 1.18 9.07
CA ALA A 55 -10.42 -0.02 8.26
C ALA A 55 -9.13 0.00 7.43
N PHE A 56 -8.40 1.12 7.35
CA PHE A 56 -7.24 1.27 6.46
C PHE A 56 -5.97 1.69 7.21
N SER A 57 -4.84 1.13 6.74
CA SER A 57 -3.51 1.55 7.15
C SER A 57 -2.51 1.39 6.01
N ALA A 58 -1.40 2.13 6.07
CA ALA A 58 -0.35 2.03 5.05
C ALA A 58 0.25 0.61 4.98
N HIS A 59 0.40 -0.04 6.13
CA HIS A 59 0.82 -1.45 6.17
C HIS A 59 -0.24 -2.38 5.59
N GLY A 60 -1.52 -2.15 5.93
CA GLY A 60 -2.65 -2.93 5.42
C GLY A 60 -2.80 -2.89 3.89
N LEU A 61 -2.40 -1.79 3.24
CA LEU A 61 -2.38 -1.74 1.77
C LEU A 61 -1.35 -2.71 1.16
N ARG A 62 -0.20 -2.90 1.83
CA ARG A 62 0.84 -3.80 1.37
C ARG A 62 0.42 -5.26 1.49
N SER A 63 -0.26 -5.63 2.58
CA SER A 63 -0.85 -6.97 2.70
C SER A 63 -2.03 -7.16 1.75
N GLY A 64 -2.87 -6.14 1.59
CA GLY A 64 -3.98 -6.14 0.64
C GLY A 64 -3.52 -6.37 -0.81
N TYR A 65 -2.34 -5.89 -1.19
CA TYR A 65 -1.71 -6.23 -2.47
C TYR A 65 -1.52 -7.74 -2.63
N LEU A 66 -0.99 -8.45 -1.61
CA LEU A 66 -0.81 -9.91 -1.69
C LEU A 66 -2.15 -10.65 -1.78
N THR A 67 -3.16 -10.22 -1.02
CA THR A 67 -4.51 -10.79 -1.13
C THR A 67 -5.08 -10.60 -2.53
N GLU A 68 -4.92 -9.42 -3.13
CA GLU A 68 -5.43 -9.14 -4.47
C GLU A 68 -4.67 -9.92 -5.55
N THR A 69 -3.34 -10.05 -5.45
CA THR A 69 -2.58 -10.88 -6.40
C THR A 69 -2.98 -12.35 -6.32
N ALA A 70 -3.25 -12.86 -5.11
CA ALA A 70 -3.76 -14.21 -4.91
C ALA A 70 -5.13 -14.40 -5.59
N ARG A 71 -6.06 -13.46 -5.42
CA ARG A 71 -7.39 -13.49 -6.08
C ARG A 71 -7.29 -13.49 -7.60
N ARG A 72 -6.24 -12.90 -8.16
CA ARG A 72 -5.95 -12.88 -9.61
C ARG A 72 -5.18 -14.10 -10.09
N GLY A 73 -4.86 -15.05 -9.21
CA GLY A 73 -4.09 -16.24 -9.54
C GLY A 73 -2.62 -15.97 -9.87
N ILE A 74 -2.07 -14.80 -9.49
CA ILE A 74 -0.66 -14.48 -9.69
C ILE A 74 0.17 -15.32 -8.71
N PRO A 75 1.19 -16.06 -9.15
CA PRO A 75 2.02 -16.88 -8.28
C PRO A 75 2.65 -16.08 -7.13
N LEU A 76 2.67 -16.68 -5.94
CA LEU A 76 3.23 -16.06 -4.74
C LEU A 76 4.68 -15.54 -4.92
N PRO A 77 5.62 -16.27 -5.55
CA PRO A 77 6.97 -15.75 -5.76
C PRO A 77 7.03 -14.45 -6.56
N GLU A 78 6.19 -14.31 -7.58
CA GLU A 78 6.08 -13.11 -8.41
C GLU A 78 5.51 -11.93 -7.61
N ALA A 79 4.44 -12.18 -6.86
CA ALA A 79 3.86 -11.17 -5.98
C ALA A 79 4.84 -10.74 -4.87
N MET A 80 5.64 -11.67 -4.32
CA MET A 80 6.69 -11.38 -3.35
C MET A 80 7.83 -10.57 -3.95
N GLN A 81 8.22 -10.83 -5.20
CA GLN A 81 9.24 -10.04 -5.90
C GLN A 81 8.80 -8.59 -6.05
N GLN A 82 7.56 -8.34 -6.46
CA GLN A 82 7.05 -6.98 -6.60
C GLN A 82 6.84 -6.30 -5.25
N SER A 83 6.26 -7.01 -4.28
CA SER A 83 6.00 -6.44 -2.96
C SER A 83 7.25 -6.35 -2.09
N GLN A 84 8.33 -7.06 -2.40
CA GLN A 84 9.55 -7.17 -1.60
C GLN A 84 9.32 -7.83 -0.22
N HIS A 85 8.39 -8.78 -0.11
CA HIS A 85 8.30 -9.62 1.09
C HIS A 85 9.43 -10.63 1.11
N ARG A 86 10.11 -10.77 2.26
CA ARG A 86 11.24 -11.69 2.42
C ARG A 86 10.82 -13.06 2.95
N SER A 87 9.79 -13.10 3.78
CA SER A 87 9.29 -14.34 4.39
C SER A 87 8.15 -14.90 3.55
N VAL A 88 8.36 -16.09 2.97
CA VAL A 88 7.31 -16.85 2.30
C VAL A 88 6.19 -17.15 3.30
N GLN A 89 6.54 -17.62 4.50
CA GLN A 89 5.56 -17.97 5.53
C GLN A 89 4.60 -16.81 5.85
N GLN A 90 5.11 -15.58 6.02
CA GLN A 90 4.26 -14.43 6.29
C GLN A 90 3.40 -14.05 5.09
N ALA A 91 3.94 -14.13 3.87
CA ALA A 91 3.22 -13.78 2.66
C ALA A 91 2.12 -14.82 2.32
N SER A 92 2.39 -16.10 2.55
CA SER A 92 1.45 -17.20 2.30
C SER A 92 0.16 -17.09 3.10
N ASN A 93 0.18 -16.48 4.30
CA ASN A 93 -1.03 -16.27 5.10
C ASN A 93 -2.10 -15.50 4.30
N TYR A 94 -1.71 -14.45 3.57
CA TYR A 94 -2.63 -13.64 2.77
C TYR A 94 -3.17 -14.39 1.53
N TYR A 95 -2.39 -15.33 1.00
CA TYR A 95 -2.79 -16.18 -0.12
C TYR A 95 -3.77 -17.26 0.34
N ASN A 96 -3.46 -17.93 1.45
CA ASN A 96 -4.31 -18.97 2.03
C ASN A 96 -5.71 -18.42 2.36
N ASP A 97 -5.79 -17.21 2.92
CA ASP A 97 -7.07 -16.59 3.24
C ASP A 97 -7.89 -16.27 1.98
N ALA A 98 -7.23 -15.79 0.91
CA ALA A 98 -7.88 -15.54 -0.38
C ALA A 98 -8.36 -16.84 -1.05
N GLU A 99 -7.54 -17.88 -1.04
CA GLU A 99 -7.89 -19.19 -1.59
C GLU A 99 -9.01 -19.87 -0.83
N ARG A 100 -9.03 -19.79 0.52
CA ARG A 100 -10.15 -20.31 1.33
C ARG A 100 -11.46 -19.64 0.96
N ALA A 101 -11.46 -18.31 0.78
CA ALA A 101 -12.66 -17.56 0.40
C ALA A 101 -13.18 -17.91 -1.00
N LEU A 102 -12.28 -18.28 -1.93
CA LEU A 102 -12.63 -18.61 -3.33
C LEU A 102 -12.69 -20.12 -3.60
N GLY A 103 -12.31 -20.95 -2.64
CA GLY A 103 -12.06 -22.37 -2.82
C GLY A 103 -13.32 -23.16 -3.17
N ARG A 104 -13.14 -24.30 -3.87
CA ARG A 104 -14.24 -25.23 -4.17
C ARG A 104 -14.91 -25.74 -2.88
N ALA A 105 -14.15 -25.94 -1.80
CA ALA A 105 -14.68 -26.36 -0.50
C ALA A 105 -15.65 -25.34 0.12
N ALA A 106 -15.42 -24.03 -0.06
CA ALA A 106 -16.36 -22.99 0.38
C ALA A 106 -17.67 -23.01 -0.42
N ARG A 107 -17.69 -23.67 -1.58
CA ARG A 107 -18.86 -23.81 -2.46
C ARG A 107 -19.60 -25.15 -2.31
N ILE A 108 -19.14 -26.03 -1.40
CA ILE A 108 -19.78 -27.34 -1.14
C ILE A 108 -21.00 -27.22 -0.22
N ILE A 109 -21.15 -26.11 0.52
CA ILE A 109 -22.35 -25.83 1.32
C ILE A 109 -23.34 -25.02 0.46
N VAL A 110 -23.98 -25.70 -0.50
CA VAL A 110 -25.27 -25.31 -1.13
C VAL A 110 -26.05 -26.58 -1.38
#